data_AF-A0A178EQM8-F1
#
_entry.id   AF-A0A178EQM8-F1
#
_cell.length_a   1.000
_cell.length_b   1.000
_cell.length_c   1.000
_cell.angle_alpha   90.00
_cell.angle_beta   90.00
_cell.angle_gamma   90.00
#
_symmetry.space_group_name_H-M   'P 1'
#
loop_
_entity.id
_entity.type
_entity.pdbx_description
1 polymer ?
#
loop_
_entity_poly.entity_id
_entity_poly.type
_entity_poly.pdbx_seq_one_letter_code
_entity_poly.pdbx_strand_id
1 'polypeptide(L)'
;MRDFDPDKSASLYPPWNTVELSQRDASLQIPLDHVTVPAVSLSAACFGDGRYEENPTKKCVSNLLSVGYRRLYVDVYWSHREGLWSLCPIDTKRVDSTPSTSSRMSPQERTSSATSAAPTTTSITASIRKRDTIYHMGPYSCAKSLGISILSDILKDYFKTTENTLNADMMFLIINVHASASSDFPEEPSGMPSLEDLPPPPLLLGNIIGEALGRSIYSPKQLMENRRNLRESWLSVSAPYQPIPEYLQTTVDGKNHLVTSSGWPCTGYAVLSQATRLVMGWGTIDHQMSSYNFTGDDLVFPQGSLESRIDVEFTSASDLTKGCLYDADTTTLSKIERPWAVAVLPSRNTSNELSLLTRQLASCGISAIVNHTLFNVTADTDISPYQNVSFSTTWSWAQDEPRNSTRASTPKTKDSFRCAAMHAVSSGRWHTHDCNDVYRVACRVGSSPHEWVISEHATTYFNAEKACPDNSLFSVPRTALENTYLYAKLDSKSNTTAIISPDIEDNNSTEVLWIDFNSADVPTCWVTHGPKAQCPYELDNNEIERRAIIVPTIAAIIVLIVAALTLFVKCNANRRNSRRRRVIDGWDYEGVPS
;
A
#
# COMPACT_ATOMS: atom_id res chain seq x y z
N MET A 1 21.70 4.75 -5.27
CA MET A 1 20.76 4.34 -6.34
C MET A 1 19.45 4.05 -5.67
N ARG A 2 18.30 4.42 -6.25
CA ARG A 2 16.99 4.13 -5.68
C ARG A 2 16.66 2.65 -5.89
N ASP A 3 15.96 2.04 -4.94
CA ASP A 3 15.50 0.65 -5.05
C ASP A 3 14.08 0.59 -5.63
N PHE A 4 13.26 1.61 -5.35
CA PHE A 4 12.01 1.85 -6.04
C PHE A 4 12.28 2.70 -7.30
N ASP A 5 12.14 2.08 -8.47
CA ASP A 5 12.47 2.67 -9.78
C ASP A 5 11.45 2.21 -10.85
N PRO A 6 10.23 2.77 -10.84
CA PRO A 6 9.21 2.43 -11.82
C PRO A 6 9.54 3.01 -13.19
N ASP A 7 9.08 2.33 -14.23
CA ASP A 7 9.12 2.83 -15.60
C ASP A 7 8.28 4.10 -15.76
N LYS A 8 8.66 4.90 -16.76
CA LYS A 8 7.84 6.05 -17.19
C LYS A 8 6.44 5.62 -17.64
N SER A 9 6.28 4.43 -18.22
CA SER A 9 4.97 3.89 -18.61
C SER A 9 4.10 3.50 -17.40
N ALA A 10 4.69 3.28 -16.23
CA ALA A 10 3.98 3.00 -14.98
C ALA A 10 3.60 4.29 -14.21
N SER A 11 3.98 5.47 -14.71
CA SER A 11 3.66 6.74 -14.06
C SER A 11 2.17 7.09 -14.19
N LEU A 12 1.55 7.44 -13.07
CA LEU A 12 0.17 7.95 -13.06
C LEU A 12 0.14 9.42 -13.49
N TYR A 13 -0.65 9.70 -14.52
CA TYR A 13 -0.92 11.06 -14.99
C TYR A 13 -2.42 11.38 -14.80
N PRO A 14 -2.79 12.67 -14.67
CA PRO A 14 -4.19 13.08 -14.65
C PRO A 14 -4.97 12.47 -15.83
N PRO A 15 -6.18 11.95 -15.60
CA PRO A 15 -6.96 12.07 -14.35
C PRO A 15 -6.64 11.02 -13.27
N TRP A 16 -5.83 9.99 -13.54
CA TRP A 16 -5.69 8.81 -12.68
C TRP A 16 -5.19 9.08 -11.26
N ASN A 17 -4.24 9.99 -11.10
CA ASN A 17 -3.77 10.38 -9.76
C ASN A 17 -4.90 11.03 -8.93
N THR A 18 -5.77 11.82 -9.56
CA THR A 18 -6.95 12.39 -8.91
C THR A 18 -8.02 11.33 -8.65
N VAL A 19 -8.19 10.36 -9.55
CA VAL A 19 -9.12 9.24 -9.36
C VAL A 19 -8.74 8.39 -8.14
N GLU A 20 -7.48 7.94 -8.05
CA GLU A 20 -7.02 7.15 -6.90
C GLU A 20 -7.16 7.92 -5.59
N LEU A 21 -6.73 9.19 -5.57
CA LEU A 21 -6.86 10.07 -4.41
C LEU A 21 -8.33 10.26 -3.99
N SER A 22 -9.22 10.46 -4.97
CA SER A 22 -10.66 10.63 -4.71
C SER A 22 -11.27 9.40 -4.05
N GLN A 23 -10.94 8.20 -4.53
CA GLN A 23 -11.44 6.96 -3.92
C GLN A 23 -10.91 6.78 -2.51
N ARG A 24 -9.60 7.00 -2.31
CA ARG A 24 -8.99 6.90 -1.00
C ARG A 24 -9.63 7.87 0.00
N ASP A 25 -9.89 9.10 -0.43
CA ASP A 25 -10.46 10.15 0.43
C ASP A 25 -11.95 9.90 0.72
N ALA A 26 -12.73 9.45 -0.28
CA ALA A 26 -14.11 9.01 -0.05
C ALA A 26 -14.20 7.80 0.91
N SER A 27 -13.22 6.90 0.85
CA SER A 27 -13.11 5.72 1.72
C SER A 27 -12.30 5.98 3.01
N LEU A 28 -11.88 7.20 3.31
CA LEU A 28 -10.83 7.47 4.31
C LEU A 28 -11.16 6.94 5.71
N GLN A 29 -12.45 6.98 6.07
CA GLN A 29 -12.98 6.54 7.35
C GLN A 29 -13.49 5.09 7.34
N ILE A 30 -13.48 4.42 6.19
CA ILE A 30 -13.89 3.02 6.07
C ILE A 30 -12.80 2.13 6.69
N PRO A 31 -13.17 1.18 7.58
CA PRO A 31 -12.23 0.18 8.08
C PRO A 31 -11.49 -0.54 6.94
N LEU A 32 -10.20 -0.78 7.11
CA LEU A 32 -9.32 -1.33 6.07
C LEU A 32 -9.79 -2.68 5.49
N ASP A 33 -10.55 -3.44 6.28
CA ASP A 33 -11.10 -4.74 5.89
C ASP A 33 -12.33 -4.64 4.98
N HIS A 34 -12.87 -3.44 4.73
CA HIS A 34 -14.02 -3.21 3.85
C HIS A 34 -13.66 -2.45 2.57
N VAL A 35 -12.39 -2.05 2.41
CA VAL A 35 -11.91 -1.34 1.21
C VAL A 35 -11.42 -2.34 0.18
N THR A 36 -11.91 -2.23 -1.05
CA THR A 36 -11.42 -3.04 -2.17
C THR A 36 -10.14 -2.46 -2.75
N VAL A 37 -9.17 -3.33 -3.03
CA VAL A 37 -7.89 -2.94 -3.66
C VAL A 37 -7.46 -3.97 -4.70
N PRO A 38 -6.83 -3.56 -5.81
CA PRO A 38 -6.27 -4.51 -6.77
C PRO A 38 -5.15 -5.31 -6.13
N ALA A 39 -5.17 -6.62 -6.40
CA ALA A 39 -4.23 -7.58 -5.82
C ALA A 39 -3.52 -8.40 -6.90
N VAL A 40 -2.28 -8.80 -6.63
CA VAL A 40 -1.44 -9.51 -7.60
C VAL A 40 -0.49 -10.50 -6.93
N SER A 41 -0.31 -11.65 -7.57
CA SER A 41 0.77 -12.59 -7.25
C SER A 41 2.06 -12.18 -7.95
N LEU A 42 3.15 -12.01 -7.19
CA LEU A 42 4.45 -11.67 -7.74
C LEU A 42 5.05 -12.82 -8.57
N SER A 43 4.78 -14.08 -8.23
CA SER A 43 5.19 -15.21 -9.07
C SER A 43 4.51 -15.18 -10.44
N ALA A 44 3.23 -14.80 -10.49
CA ALA A 44 2.51 -14.64 -11.74
C ALA A 44 2.97 -13.40 -12.55
N ALA A 45 3.10 -12.25 -11.90
CA ALA A 45 3.31 -10.97 -12.58
C ALA A 45 4.78 -10.65 -12.89
N CYS A 46 5.71 -11.11 -12.05
CA CYS A 46 7.14 -10.81 -12.19
C CYS A 46 7.96 -12.01 -12.66
N PHE A 47 7.51 -13.23 -12.40
CA PHE A 47 8.30 -14.45 -12.61
C PHE A 47 7.61 -15.46 -13.53
N GLY A 48 6.62 -15.02 -14.31
CA GLY A 48 5.84 -15.86 -15.22
C GLY A 48 6.65 -16.57 -16.32
N ASP A 49 7.86 -16.08 -16.61
CA ASP A 49 8.81 -16.64 -17.56
C ASP A 49 9.94 -17.45 -16.88
N GLY A 50 9.86 -17.65 -15.56
CA GLY A 50 10.86 -18.38 -14.77
C GLY A 50 12.16 -17.61 -14.53
N ARG A 51 12.22 -16.29 -14.78
CA ARG A 51 13.44 -15.48 -14.61
C ARG A 51 13.41 -14.68 -13.31
N TYR A 52 14.30 -15.06 -12.40
CA TYR A 52 14.47 -14.50 -11.06
C TYR A 52 15.76 -13.68 -11.00
N GLU A 53 15.74 -12.50 -11.61
CA GLU A 53 16.86 -11.56 -11.67
C GLU A 53 16.58 -10.29 -10.87
N GLU A 54 17.59 -9.72 -10.21
CA GLU A 54 17.41 -8.57 -9.31
C GLU A 54 16.82 -7.33 -10.00
N ASN A 55 17.41 -6.86 -11.11
CA ASN A 55 16.94 -5.62 -11.76
C ASN A 55 15.53 -5.78 -12.36
N PRO A 56 15.21 -6.85 -13.11
CA PRO A 56 13.83 -7.12 -13.55
C PRO A 56 12.84 -7.19 -12.39
N THR A 57 13.20 -7.83 -11.27
CA THR A 57 12.33 -7.88 -10.08
C THR A 57 12.06 -6.50 -9.50
N LYS A 58 13.11 -5.69 -9.30
CA LYS A 58 12.98 -4.32 -8.78
C LYS A 58 12.05 -3.49 -9.65
N LYS A 59 12.23 -3.60 -10.96
CA LYS A 59 11.42 -2.93 -11.98
C LYS A 59 9.96 -3.40 -11.95
N CYS A 60 9.73 -4.71 -11.96
CA CYS A 60 8.40 -5.31 -11.94
C CYS A 60 7.59 -4.83 -10.73
N VAL A 61 8.15 -5.00 -9.52
CA VAL A 61 7.46 -4.62 -8.28
C VAL A 61 7.23 -3.11 -8.24
N SER A 62 8.21 -2.30 -8.66
CA SER A 62 8.06 -0.84 -8.71
C SER A 62 6.94 -0.41 -9.67
N ASN A 63 6.84 -1.05 -10.84
CA ASN A 63 5.77 -0.82 -11.81
C ASN A 63 4.40 -1.16 -11.22
N LEU A 64 4.25 -2.33 -10.58
CA LEU A 64 2.99 -2.76 -9.95
C LEU A 64 2.54 -1.79 -8.84
N LEU A 65 3.47 -1.35 -7.98
CA LEU A 65 3.17 -0.36 -6.94
C LEU A 65 2.70 0.97 -7.53
N SER A 66 3.33 1.40 -8.62
CA SER A 66 3.04 2.69 -9.25
C SER A 66 1.69 2.71 -9.94
N VAL A 67 1.19 1.59 -10.46
CA VAL A 67 -0.12 1.52 -11.12
C VAL A 67 -1.27 1.16 -10.19
N GLY A 68 -1.07 1.15 -8.87
CA GLY A 68 -2.17 1.05 -7.91
C GLY A 68 -2.30 -0.28 -7.17
N TYR A 69 -1.45 -1.29 -7.42
CA TYR A 69 -1.50 -2.54 -6.64
C TYR A 69 -1.11 -2.29 -5.19
N ARG A 70 -2.03 -2.60 -4.26
CA ARG A 70 -1.82 -2.42 -2.81
C ARG A 70 -1.80 -3.75 -2.05
N ARG A 71 -2.17 -4.86 -2.67
CA ARG A 71 -2.10 -6.20 -2.09
C ARG A 71 -1.19 -7.11 -2.92
N LEU A 72 -0.09 -7.56 -2.34
CA LEU A 72 0.90 -8.42 -2.99
C LEU A 72 0.88 -9.81 -2.35
N TYR A 73 0.78 -10.85 -3.17
CA TYR A 73 1.08 -12.22 -2.76
C TYR A 73 2.50 -12.55 -3.18
N VAL A 74 3.34 -12.97 -2.23
CA VAL A 74 4.74 -13.28 -2.48
C VAL A 74 5.05 -14.71 -2.07
N ASP A 75 5.64 -15.46 -2.98
CA ASP A 75 6.18 -16.78 -2.69
C ASP A 75 7.63 -16.61 -2.21
N VAL A 76 7.92 -17.11 -1.00
CA VAL A 76 9.26 -17.08 -0.41
C VAL A 76 9.74 -18.49 -0.10
N TYR A 77 10.99 -18.77 -0.43
CA TYR A 77 11.59 -20.10 -0.38
C TYR A 77 12.75 -20.11 0.62
N TRP A 78 12.67 -21.00 1.60
CA TRP A 78 13.75 -21.19 2.56
C TRP A 78 14.84 -22.09 1.99
N SER A 79 16.04 -21.52 1.87
CA SER A 79 17.26 -22.27 1.57
C SER A 79 18.01 -22.59 2.86
N HIS A 80 17.93 -23.83 3.33
CA HIS A 80 18.75 -24.25 4.47
C HIS A 80 20.26 -24.17 4.15
N ARG A 81 20.66 -24.53 2.93
CA ARG A 81 22.07 -24.58 2.52
C ARG A 81 22.73 -23.20 2.53
N GLU A 82 21.99 -22.17 2.13
CA GLU A 82 22.46 -20.79 2.11
C GLU A 82 22.07 -20.01 3.37
N GLY A 83 21.18 -20.57 4.20
CA GLY A 83 20.68 -19.95 5.43
C GLY A 83 19.92 -18.64 5.16
N LEU A 84 19.15 -18.58 4.08
CA LEU A 84 18.45 -17.36 3.65
C LEU A 84 17.10 -17.64 3.01
N TRP A 85 16.27 -16.59 2.97
CA TRP A 85 15.00 -16.56 2.24
C TRP A 85 15.19 -15.96 0.85
N SER A 86 14.83 -16.72 -0.18
CA SER A 86 14.87 -16.30 -1.58
C SER A 86 13.47 -16.14 -2.17
N LEU A 87 13.37 -15.35 -3.23
CA LEU A 87 12.19 -15.32 -4.11
C LEU A 87 12.25 -16.42 -5.19
N CYS A 88 13.44 -16.97 -5.47
CA CYS A 88 13.60 -18.07 -6.43
C CYS A 88 13.26 -19.41 -5.78
N PRO A 89 12.55 -20.31 -6.49
CA PRO A 89 12.17 -21.62 -5.97
C PRO A 89 13.33 -22.61 -5.76
N ILE A 90 14.53 -22.32 -6.29
CA ILE A 90 15.65 -23.26 -6.34
C ILE A 90 16.86 -22.74 -5.54
N ASP A 91 17.49 -23.65 -4.80
CA ASP A 91 18.78 -23.43 -4.17
C ASP A 91 19.91 -23.24 -5.20
N THR A 92 20.42 -22.02 -5.32
CA THR A 92 21.64 -21.75 -6.10
C THR A 92 22.84 -22.38 -5.39
N LYS A 93 23.49 -23.40 -5.97
CA LYS A 93 24.72 -23.97 -5.42
C LYS A 93 25.82 -22.91 -5.29
N ARG A 94 26.55 -22.90 -4.18
CA ARG A 94 27.96 -22.44 -4.15
C ARG A 94 28.79 -23.37 -5.05
N VAL A 95 28.83 -23.09 -6.34
CA VAL A 95 30.00 -23.47 -7.12
C VAL A 95 30.99 -22.34 -6.90
N ASP A 96 31.92 -22.54 -5.96
CA ASP A 96 33.20 -21.83 -6.03
C ASP A 96 33.80 -22.24 -7.38
N SER A 97 33.51 -21.45 -8.42
CA SER A 97 34.12 -21.60 -9.72
C SER A 97 35.58 -21.24 -9.56
N THR A 98 36.38 -22.18 -9.06
CA THR A 98 37.76 -22.29 -9.51
C THR A 98 37.64 -22.51 -11.02
N PRO A 99 38.18 -21.61 -11.86
CA PRO A 99 38.15 -21.81 -13.29
C PRO A 99 39.07 -22.99 -13.61
N SER A 100 38.49 -24.19 -13.65
CA SER A 100 39.13 -25.35 -14.24
C SER A 100 38.82 -25.33 -15.72
N THR A 101 39.86 -25.20 -16.53
CA THR A 101 40.17 -26.02 -17.72
C THR A 101 41.23 -25.29 -18.54
N SER A 102 42.49 -25.69 -18.35
CA SER A 102 43.33 -26.41 -19.32
C SER A 102 44.16 -25.52 -20.26
N SER A 103 45.43 -25.38 -19.93
CA SER A 103 46.50 -25.39 -20.93
C SER A 103 47.69 -26.19 -20.42
N ARG A 104 48.25 -26.97 -21.34
CA ARG A 104 49.27 -28.02 -21.17
C ARG A 104 50.63 -27.46 -21.60
N MET A 105 51.71 -27.95 -20.96
CA MET A 105 53.17 -27.71 -21.18
C MET A 105 53.73 -26.45 -20.49
N SER A 106 54.86 -26.42 -19.79
CA SER A 106 55.94 -27.36 -19.40
C SER A 106 56.71 -26.73 -18.21
N PRO A 107 57.57 -27.46 -17.46
CA PRO A 107 58.08 -27.02 -16.16
C PRO A 107 59.38 -26.20 -16.26
N GLN A 108 59.45 -25.09 -15.51
CA GLN A 108 60.72 -24.46 -15.15
C GLN A 108 60.72 -24.02 -13.68
N GLU A 109 61.74 -24.49 -12.98
CA GLU A 109 62.13 -24.15 -11.62
C GLU A 109 62.51 -22.66 -11.49
N ARG A 110 62.16 -22.03 -10.34
CA ARG A 110 63.14 -21.41 -9.41
C ARG A 110 62.47 -20.66 -8.24
N THR A 111 62.84 -21.12 -7.03
CA THR A 111 63.21 -20.39 -5.80
C THR A 111 62.36 -19.24 -5.24
N SER A 112 61.71 -19.56 -4.10
CA SER A 112 61.76 -18.88 -2.78
C SER A 112 61.68 -17.35 -2.66
N SER A 113 60.66 -16.88 -1.94
CA SER A 113 60.86 -16.09 -0.71
C SER A 113 59.55 -15.93 0.07
N ALA A 114 59.67 -16.10 1.40
CA ALA A 114 58.62 -15.90 2.37
C ALA A 114 58.56 -14.43 2.81
N THR A 115 57.37 -13.92 3.09
CA THR A 115 57.17 -12.96 4.20
C THR A 115 55.70 -12.87 4.61
N SER A 116 55.46 -13.17 5.88
CA SER A 116 54.21 -12.92 6.60
C SER A 116 54.01 -11.42 6.80
N ALA A 117 52.80 -10.93 6.55
CA ALA A 117 52.23 -9.78 7.28
C ALA A 117 50.70 -9.78 7.17
N ALA A 118 50.05 -9.86 8.32
CA ALA A 118 48.69 -9.39 8.59
C ALA A 118 48.76 -8.59 9.90
N PRO A 119 47.76 -7.78 10.30
CA PRO A 119 46.63 -7.22 9.55
C PRO A 119 46.55 -5.68 9.71
N THR A 120 45.87 -4.95 8.81
CA THR A 120 45.28 -3.66 9.20
C THR A 120 44.02 -3.36 8.38
N THR A 121 42.92 -3.30 9.11
CA THR A 121 41.63 -2.71 8.76
C THR A 121 41.80 -1.24 8.38
N THR A 122 41.42 -0.84 7.17
CA THR A 122 40.57 0.34 6.96
C THR A 122 39.93 0.32 5.58
N SER A 123 38.68 0.73 5.59
CA SER A 123 37.67 0.78 4.55
C SER A 123 37.95 1.80 3.44
N ILE A 124 37.05 1.75 2.44
CA ILE A 124 36.79 2.73 1.37
C ILE A 124 37.52 2.45 0.05
N THR A 125 36.88 1.64 -0.82
CA THR A 125 36.87 1.92 -2.27
C THR A 125 35.66 1.31 -2.95
N ALA A 126 34.83 2.18 -3.51
CA ALA A 126 33.88 2.02 -4.63
C ALA A 126 33.40 0.59 -4.98
N SER A 127 32.12 0.32 -4.71
CA SER A 127 31.40 -0.84 -5.25
C SER A 127 31.20 -0.72 -6.76
N ILE A 128 32.17 -1.21 -7.52
CA ILE A 128 31.91 -1.68 -8.88
C ILE A 128 30.99 -2.89 -8.74
N ARG A 129 29.71 -2.74 -9.12
CA ARG A 129 28.72 -3.83 -9.15
C ARG A 129 29.32 -5.02 -9.90
N LYS A 130 29.65 -6.10 -9.19
CA LYS A 130 29.82 -7.41 -9.84
C LYS A 130 28.50 -7.68 -10.57
N ARG A 131 28.57 -8.00 -11.87
CA ARG A 131 27.41 -8.57 -12.56
C ARG A 131 26.95 -9.78 -11.75
N ASP A 132 25.68 -9.82 -11.38
CA ASP A 132 25.14 -10.97 -10.66
C ASP A 132 25.36 -12.24 -11.47
N THR A 133 25.83 -13.27 -10.80
CA THR A 133 25.93 -14.59 -11.40
C THR A 133 24.52 -15.17 -11.48
N ILE A 134 24.02 -15.32 -12.71
CA ILE A 134 22.73 -15.96 -13.00
C ILE A 134 22.99 -17.46 -13.19
N TYR A 135 22.21 -18.29 -12.48
CA TYR A 135 22.26 -19.75 -12.59
C TYR A 135 21.03 -20.25 -13.35
N HIS A 136 21.25 -21.04 -14.39
CA HIS A 136 20.17 -21.71 -15.13
C HIS A 136 19.98 -23.13 -14.58
N MET A 137 18.78 -23.44 -14.08
CA MET A 137 18.45 -24.70 -13.42
C MET A 137 17.07 -25.18 -13.89
N GLY A 138 17.05 -25.99 -14.95
CA GLY A 138 15.81 -26.43 -15.58
C GLY A 138 15.04 -25.25 -16.19
N PRO A 139 13.76 -25.04 -15.86
CA PRO A 139 12.96 -23.94 -16.39
C PRO A 139 13.27 -22.57 -15.74
N TYR A 140 14.13 -22.53 -14.71
CA TYR A 140 14.37 -21.33 -13.92
C TYR A 140 15.75 -20.74 -14.16
N SER A 141 15.82 -19.40 -14.09
CA SER A 141 17.07 -18.64 -14.10
C SER A 141 17.14 -17.77 -12.85
N CYS A 142 18.04 -18.08 -11.91
CA CYS A 142 18.05 -17.45 -10.60
C CYS A 142 19.36 -16.72 -10.28
N ALA A 143 19.22 -15.48 -9.83
CA ALA A 143 20.31 -14.70 -9.24
C ALA A 143 20.43 -15.01 -7.76
N LYS A 144 21.67 -15.26 -7.28
CA LYS A 144 21.93 -15.52 -5.87
C LYS A 144 21.59 -14.34 -4.95
N SER A 145 21.62 -13.12 -5.48
CA SER A 145 21.25 -11.88 -4.79
C SER A 145 19.76 -11.76 -4.51
N LEU A 146 18.90 -12.59 -5.13
CA LEU A 146 17.45 -12.42 -5.08
C LEU A 146 16.82 -12.93 -3.77
N GLY A 147 17.08 -12.20 -2.69
CA GLY A 147 16.50 -12.43 -1.36
C GLY A 147 15.25 -11.59 -1.07
N ILE A 148 14.52 -11.96 -0.02
CA ILE A 148 13.36 -11.19 0.48
C ILE A 148 13.72 -9.75 0.86
N SER A 149 14.99 -9.48 1.20
CA SER A 149 15.49 -8.14 1.51
C SER A 149 15.29 -7.15 0.36
N ILE A 150 15.34 -7.60 -0.90
CA ILE A 150 15.11 -6.72 -2.06
C ILE A 150 13.68 -6.16 -2.03
N LEU A 151 12.69 -6.99 -1.67
CA LEU A 151 11.32 -6.53 -1.53
C LEU A 151 11.21 -5.50 -0.41
N SER A 152 11.85 -5.76 0.73
CA SER A 152 11.90 -4.82 1.85
C SER A 152 12.54 -3.48 1.46
N ASP A 153 13.62 -3.49 0.68
CA ASP A 153 14.30 -2.29 0.19
C ASP A 153 13.42 -1.48 -0.77
N ILE A 154 12.74 -2.15 -1.71
CA ILE A 154 11.78 -1.50 -2.62
C ILE A 154 10.64 -0.85 -1.83
N LEU A 155 10.03 -1.58 -0.89
CA LEU A 155 8.93 -1.06 -0.06
C LEU A 155 9.37 0.12 0.80
N LYS A 156 10.57 0.05 1.37
CA LYS A 156 11.14 1.15 2.16
C LYS A 156 11.33 2.42 1.34
N ASP A 157 11.87 2.30 0.13
CA ASP A 157 12.09 3.44 -0.76
C ASP A 157 10.76 3.97 -1.33
N TYR A 158 9.79 3.09 -1.60
CA TYR A 158 8.43 3.45 -1.99
C TYR A 158 7.72 4.24 -0.88
N PHE A 159 7.75 3.77 0.37
CA PHE A 159 7.14 4.48 1.51
C PHE A 159 7.77 5.84 1.74
N LYS A 160 9.10 5.95 1.60
CA LYS A 160 9.82 7.23 1.68
C LYS A 160 9.44 8.18 0.54
N THR A 161 9.31 7.67 -0.69
CA THR A 161 8.93 8.48 -1.87
C THR A 161 7.48 8.95 -1.80
N THR A 162 6.63 8.20 -1.10
CA THR A 162 5.20 8.48 -0.91
C THR A 162 4.89 8.97 0.52
N GLU A 163 5.88 9.49 1.25
CA GLU A 163 5.72 10.01 2.61
C GLU A 163 5.08 11.41 2.60
N ASN A 164 3.84 11.50 2.12
CA ASN A 164 3.04 12.71 2.10
C ASN A 164 1.55 12.39 2.17
N THR A 165 0.70 13.38 2.41
CA THR A 165 -0.74 13.19 2.60
C THR A 165 -1.50 12.83 1.33
N LEU A 166 -0.91 12.98 0.14
CA LEU A 166 -1.56 12.72 -1.15
C LEU A 166 -1.30 11.31 -1.67
N ASN A 167 -0.07 10.81 -1.53
CA ASN A 167 0.38 9.56 -2.11
C ASN A 167 0.52 8.44 -1.07
N ALA A 168 0.27 8.73 0.21
CA ALA A 168 0.34 7.72 1.25
C ALA A 168 -0.88 6.78 1.19
N ASP A 169 -0.58 5.47 1.16
CA ASP A 169 -1.56 4.39 1.14
C ASP A 169 -1.14 3.22 2.02
N MET A 170 -2.13 2.42 2.40
CA MET A 170 -1.96 1.16 3.11
C MET A 170 -1.62 0.03 2.13
N MET A 171 -0.63 -0.80 2.48
CA MET A 171 -0.27 -2.01 1.74
C MET A 171 -0.53 -3.29 2.53
N PHE A 172 -0.79 -4.36 1.79
CA PHE A 172 -1.00 -5.71 2.30
C PHE A 172 -0.01 -6.66 1.65
N LEU A 173 0.80 -7.34 2.46
CA LEU A 173 1.75 -8.36 1.99
C LEU A 173 1.31 -9.72 2.52
N ILE A 174 0.87 -10.60 1.62
CA ILE A 174 0.51 -11.98 1.92
C ILE A 174 1.68 -12.87 1.54
N ILE A 175 2.26 -13.56 2.52
CA ILE A 175 3.50 -14.32 2.37
C ILE A 175 3.17 -15.80 2.30
N ASN A 176 3.40 -16.39 1.13
CA ASN A 176 3.33 -17.83 0.91
C ASN A 176 4.70 -18.45 1.20
N VAL A 177 4.74 -19.50 2.02
CA VAL A 177 5.97 -20.06 2.57
C VAL A 177 6.27 -21.43 1.98
N HIS A 178 7.45 -21.56 1.39
CA HIS A 178 7.89 -22.74 0.67
C HIS A 178 9.28 -23.20 1.14
N ALA A 179 9.59 -24.48 0.93
CA ALA A 179 10.95 -25.00 1.02
C ALA A 179 11.61 -24.91 -0.37
N SER A 180 12.87 -24.48 -0.45
CA SER A 180 13.59 -24.43 -1.72
C SER A 180 13.84 -25.82 -2.30
N ALA A 181 13.67 -25.95 -3.61
CA ALA A 181 14.00 -27.16 -4.36
C ALA A 181 15.51 -27.29 -4.57
N SER A 182 15.98 -28.52 -4.75
CA SER A 182 17.40 -28.77 -5.02
C SER A 182 17.77 -28.38 -6.44
N SER A 183 18.91 -27.73 -6.63
CA SER A 183 19.45 -27.47 -7.98
C SER A 183 19.84 -28.73 -8.76
N ASP A 184 20.03 -29.87 -8.08
CA ASP A 184 20.24 -31.15 -8.75
C ASP A 184 18.97 -31.70 -9.40
N PHE A 185 17.82 -31.41 -8.81
CA PHE A 185 16.51 -31.92 -9.20
C PHE A 185 15.47 -30.79 -9.12
N PRO A 186 15.54 -29.81 -10.05
CA PRO A 186 14.77 -28.56 -9.97
C PRO A 186 13.24 -28.75 -10.14
N GLU A 187 12.82 -29.90 -10.67
CA GLU A 187 11.41 -30.24 -10.89
C GLU A 187 10.85 -31.22 -9.84
N GLU A 188 11.69 -31.74 -8.94
CA GLU A 188 11.24 -32.62 -7.87
C GLU A 188 10.67 -31.81 -6.70
N PRO A 189 9.67 -32.33 -5.96
CA PRO A 189 9.17 -31.68 -4.76
C PRO A 189 10.29 -31.44 -3.75
N SER A 190 10.33 -30.24 -3.17
CA SER A 190 11.31 -29.91 -2.14
C SER A 190 11.23 -30.89 -0.97
N GLY A 191 12.39 -31.31 -0.46
CA GLY A 191 12.45 -32.13 0.75
C GLY A 191 12.01 -31.33 1.99
N MET A 192 11.50 -32.02 3.01
CA MET A 192 11.19 -31.41 4.29
C MET A 192 12.50 -31.12 5.06
N PRO A 193 12.81 -29.86 5.40
CA PRO A 193 13.97 -29.54 6.23
C PRO A 193 13.88 -30.21 7.60
N SER A 194 15.01 -30.60 8.18
CA SER A 194 15.02 -31.04 9.57
C SER A 194 14.75 -29.86 10.52
N LEU A 195 14.41 -30.13 11.78
CA LEU A 195 14.13 -29.05 12.75
C LEU A 195 15.35 -28.14 12.99
N GLU A 196 16.57 -28.67 12.89
CA GLU A 196 17.81 -27.90 13.00
C GLU A 196 18.09 -27.05 11.76
N ASP A 197 17.49 -27.44 10.63
CA ASP A 197 17.68 -26.81 9.34
C ASP A 197 16.69 -25.68 9.06
N LEU A 198 15.66 -25.55 9.90
CA LEU A 198 14.69 -24.48 9.84
C LEU A 198 15.30 -23.13 10.25
N PRO A 199 14.70 -22.00 9.83
CA PRO A 199 15.18 -20.67 10.19
C PRO A 199 15.25 -20.49 11.71
N PRO A 200 16.42 -20.16 12.27
CA PRO A 200 16.53 -19.77 13.68
C PRO A 200 15.82 -18.42 13.92
N PRO A 201 15.55 -18.03 15.18
CA PRO A 201 14.78 -16.81 15.49
C PRO A 201 15.22 -15.53 14.77
N PRO A 202 16.52 -15.22 14.60
CA PRO A 202 16.95 -14.01 13.87
C PRO A 202 16.63 -14.03 12.37
N LEU A 203 16.39 -15.21 11.79
CA LEU A 203 16.12 -15.43 10.36
C LEU A 203 14.64 -15.72 10.08
N LEU A 204 13.77 -15.50 11.07
CA LEU A 204 12.33 -15.50 10.84
C LEU A 204 11.95 -14.32 9.92
N LEU A 205 11.01 -14.54 9.01
CA LEU A 205 10.64 -13.58 7.96
C LEU A 205 10.12 -12.26 8.52
N GLY A 206 9.30 -12.31 9.57
CA GLY A 206 8.79 -11.12 10.25
C GLY A 206 9.92 -10.29 10.84
N ASN A 207 10.96 -10.92 11.39
CA ASN A 207 12.15 -10.22 11.88
C ASN A 207 12.95 -9.56 10.75
N ILE A 208 13.19 -10.28 9.64
CA ILE A 208 13.94 -9.75 8.48
C ILE A 208 13.23 -8.53 7.87
N ILE A 209 11.92 -8.63 7.63
CA ILE A 209 11.14 -7.53 7.06
C ILE A 209 10.98 -6.41 8.10
N GLY A 210 10.79 -6.77 9.36
CA GLY A 210 10.65 -5.85 10.50
C GLY A 210 11.89 -4.99 10.72
N GLU A 211 13.09 -5.52 10.52
CA GLU A 211 14.34 -4.74 10.61
C GLU A 211 14.38 -3.61 9.58
N ALA A 212 13.88 -3.87 8.37
CA ALA A 212 13.90 -2.90 7.28
C ALA A 212 12.78 -1.86 7.35
N LEU A 213 11.55 -2.29 7.70
CA LEU A 213 10.33 -1.48 7.59
C LEU A 213 9.81 -0.96 8.94
N GLY A 214 10.19 -1.61 10.04
CA GLY A 214 9.99 -1.14 11.42
C GLY A 214 8.60 -0.59 11.71
N ARG A 215 8.55 0.72 11.96
CA ARG A 215 7.32 1.46 12.36
C ARG A 215 6.25 1.53 11.28
N SER A 216 6.60 1.20 10.03
CA SER A 216 5.63 1.17 8.94
C SER A 216 4.66 -0.01 9.06
N ILE A 217 4.97 -1.01 9.89
CA ILE A 217 4.16 -2.22 10.03
C ILE A 217 3.08 -2.02 11.11
N TYR A 218 1.83 -2.28 10.74
CA TYR A 218 0.72 -2.45 11.67
C TYR A 218 0.60 -3.92 12.07
N SER A 219 0.87 -4.24 13.34
CA SER A 219 1.05 -5.64 13.80
C SER A 219 -0.20 -6.23 14.49
N PRO A 220 -0.29 -7.57 14.61
CA PRO A 220 -1.33 -8.24 15.40
C PRO A 220 -1.44 -7.72 16.84
N LYS A 221 -0.28 -7.44 17.48
CA LYS A 221 -0.24 -6.89 18.83
C LYS A 221 -0.88 -5.50 18.89
N GLN A 222 -0.54 -4.62 17.94
CA GLN A 222 -1.13 -3.28 17.87
C GLN A 222 -2.64 -3.34 17.61
N LEU A 223 -3.11 -4.25 16.76
CA LEU A 223 -4.55 -4.45 16.54
C LEU A 223 -5.25 -4.86 17.84
N MET A 224 -4.71 -5.84 18.56
CA MET A 224 -5.26 -6.31 19.82
C MET A 224 -5.28 -5.21 20.89
N GLU A 225 -4.20 -4.41 20.99
CA GLU A 225 -4.11 -3.30 21.93
C GLU A 225 -5.14 -2.20 21.61
N ASN A 226 -5.26 -1.81 20.34
CA ASN A 226 -6.24 -0.82 19.91
C ASN A 226 -7.67 -1.28 20.19
N ARG A 227 -7.99 -2.54 19.88
CA ARG A 227 -9.32 -3.15 20.11
C ARG A 227 -9.77 -3.15 21.58
N ARG A 228 -8.83 -3.11 22.54
CA ARG A 228 -9.12 -3.11 23.99
C ARG A 228 -9.54 -1.75 24.54
N ASN A 229 -9.25 -0.65 23.84
CA ASN A 229 -9.75 0.67 24.21
C ASN A 229 -9.74 1.61 22.99
N LEU A 230 -10.89 1.71 22.32
CA LEU A 230 -11.05 2.53 21.12
C LEU A 230 -10.89 4.03 21.41
N ARG A 231 -11.26 4.49 22.61
CA ARG A 231 -11.15 5.91 23.00
C ARG A 231 -9.70 6.37 23.15
N GLU A 232 -8.80 5.47 23.51
CA GLU A 232 -7.36 5.75 23.61
C GLU A 232 -6.62 5.44 22.29
N SER A 233 -7.25 4.72 21.36
CA SER A 233 -6.66 4.32 20.07
C SER A 233 -7.38 4.94 18.87
N TRP A 234 -8.24 4.20 18.15
CA TRP A 234 -8.80 4.65 16.87
C TRP A 234 -9.65 5.92 16.96
N LEU A 235 -10.25 6.18 18.11
CA LEU A 235 -11.09 7.37 18.36
C LEU A 235 -10.34 8.49 19.10
N SER A 236 -9.03 8.36 19.32
CA SER A 236 -8.22 9.42 19.95
C SER A 236 -7.74 10.49 18.96
N VAL A 237 -7.96 10.27 17.66
CA VAL A 237 -7.57 11.19 16.56
C VAL A 237 -8.71 12.14 16.19
N SER A 238 -8.45 13.14 15.34
CA SER A 238 -9.50 14.05 14.84
C SER A 238 -10.58 13.29 14.05
N ALA A 239 -11.83 13.76 14.11
CA ALA A 239 -12.98 13.09 13.51
C ALA A 239 -12.79 12.59 12.05
N PRO A 240 -12.17 13.35 11.11
CA PRO A 240 -11.96 12.88 9.74
C PRO A 240 -11.04 11.64 9.62
N TYR A 241 -10.24 11.36 10.66
CA TYR A 241 -9.32 10.23 10.71
C TYR A 241 -9.83 9.08 11.59
N GLN A 242 -11.01 9.23 12.20
CA GLN A 242 -11.63 8.15 12.97
C GLN A 242 -12.34 7.18 12.03
N PRO A 243 -12.31 5.87 12.33
CA PRO A 243 -13.16 4.92 11.63
C PRO A 243 -14.62 5.20 11.93
N ILE A 244 -15.48 5.09 10.92
CA ILE A 244 -16.90 5.36 11.08
C ILE A 244 -17.59 4.23 11.88
N PRO A 245 -18.49 4.57 12.83
CA PRO A 245 -19.11 3.59 13.73
C PRO A 245 -20.04 2.62 13.01
N GLU A 246 -20.55 2.96 11.82
CA GLU A 246 -21.45 2.13 11.02
C GLU A 246 -20.87 0.76 10.65
N TYR A 247 -19.53 0.67 10.55
CA TYR A 247 -18.79 -0.55 10.24
C TYR A 247 -18.11 -1.17 11.46
N LEU A 248 -18.41 -0.67 12.67
CA LEU A 248 -17.78 -1.11 13.90
C LEU A 248 -18.80 -1.67 14.89
N GLN A 249 -18.67 -2.96 15.19
CA GLN A 249 -19.35 -3.56 16.32
C GLN A 249 -18.58 -3.24 17.60
N THR A 250 -19.19 -2.44 18.48
CA THR A 250 -18.55 -2.01 19.73
C THR A 250 -19.36 -2.39 20.96
N THR A 251 -18.67 -2.70 22.05
CA THR A 251 -19.26 -2.97 23.37
C THR A 251 -18.49 -2.22 24.44
N VAL A 252 -19.03 -2.15 25.65
CA VAL A 252 -18.34 -1.55 26.81
C VAL A 252 -17.92 -2.66 27.76
N ASP A 253 -16.65 -2.71 28.13
CA ASP A 253 -16.12 -3.73 29.04
C ASP A 253 -16.39 -3.39 30.52
N GLY A 254 -16.06 -4.30 31.44
CA GLY A 254 -16.24 -4.09 32.88
C GLY A 254 -15.40 -2.96 33.51
N LYS A 255 -14.50 -2.34 32.73
CA LYS A 255 -13.68 -1.19 33.10
C LYS A 255 -14.14 0.11 32.41
N ASN A 256 -15.30 0.08 31.74
CA ASN A 256 -15.86 1.20 30.98
C ASN A 256 -15.02 1.63 29.75
N HIS A 257 -14.21 0.73 29.21
CA HIS A 257 -13.56 0.94 27.91
C HIS A 257 -14.51 0.59 26.77
N LEU A 258 -14.46 1.38 25.71
CA LEU A 258 -15.14 1.04 24.46
C LEU A 258 -14.24 0.05 23.70
N VAL A 259 -14.74 -1.15 23.44
CA VAL A 259 -13.97 -2.25 22.85
C VAL A 259 -14.64 -2.80 21.59
N THR A 260 -13.88 -3.49 20.75
CA THR A 260 -14.41 -4.25 19.61
C THR A 260 -13.69 -5.58 19.46
N SER A 261 -14.43 -6.63 19.09
CA SER A 261 -13.86 -7.96 18.87
C SER A 261 -13.31 -8.14 17.45
N SER A 262 -13.92 -7.49 16.45
CA SER A 262 -13.66 -7.72 15.03
C SER A 262 -13.26 -6.48 14.24
N GLY A 263 -13.42 -5.26 14.77
CA GLY A 263 -13.18 -4.03 14.02
C GLY A 263 -11.74 -3.85 13.54
N TRP A 264 -11.54 -3.00 12.54
CA TRP A 264 -10.23 -2.60 12.03
C TRP A 264 -10.09 -1.07 12.02
N PRO A 265 -8.86 -0.52 12.11
CA PRO A 265 -8.65 0.89 11.84
C PRO A 265 -9.03 1.23 10.39
N CYS A 266 -9.29 2.50 10.12
CA CYS A 266 -9.41 3.04 8.77
C CYS A 266 -8.08 3.62 8.27
N THR A 267 -8.01 3.95 6.98
CA THR A 267 -6.85 4.61 6.35
C THR A 267 -6.49 5.93 7.03
N GLY A 268 -7.50 6.74 7.43
CA GLY A 268 -7.26 8.00 8.15
C GLY A 268 -6.49 7.79 9.45
N TYR A 269 -6.84 6.77 10.24
CA TYR A 269 -6.11 6.45 11.46
C TYR A 269 -4.74 5.84 11.15
N ALA A 270 -4.70 4.74 10.40
CA ALA A 270 -3.48 3.94 10.21
C ALA A 270 -2.42 4.73 9.43
N VAL A 271 -2.80 5.23 8.25
CA VAL A 271 -1.86 5.85 7.31
C VAL A 271 -1.62 7.32 7.65
N LEU A 272 -2.68 8.12 7.78
CA LEU A 272 -2.52 9.58 7.92
C LEU A 272 -2.18 10.01 9.35
N SER A 273 -2.72 9.35 10.37
CA SER A 273 -2.41 9.70 11.77
C SER A 273 -1.24 8.94 12.37
N GLN A 274 -1.09 7.63 12.08
CA GLN A 274 -0.06 6.79 12.70
C GLN A 274 1.14 6.50 11.79
N ALA A 275 1.08 6.91 10.51
CA ALA A 275 2.11 6.64 9.52
C ALA A 275 2.45 5.14 9.34
N THR A 276 1.52 4.24 9.67
CA THR A 276 1.65 2.82 9.31
C THR A 276 1.26 2.64 7.84
N ARG A 277 2.01 1.79 7.15
CA ARG A 277 1.94 1.62 5.68
C ARG A 277 1.82 0.16 5.24
N LEU A 278 2.02 -0.80 6.14
CA LEU A 278 2.07 -2.22 5.81
C LEU A 278 1.36 -3.10 6.85
N VAL A 279 0.53 -4.02 6.38
CA VAL A 279 0.03 -5.17 7.13
C VAL A 279 0.52 -6.43 6.44
N MET A 280 1.06 -7.37 7.22
CA MET A 280 1.61 -8.62 6.70
C MET A 280 0.79 -9.80 7.22
N GLY A 281 0.51 -10.81 6.40
CA GLY A 281 -0.13 -12.04 6.85
C GLY A 281 0.39 -13.28 6.14
N TRP A 282 0.16 -14.43 6.77
CA TRP A 282 0.50 -15.72 6.17
C TRP A 282 -0.54 -16.13 5.12
N GLY A 283 -0.05 -16.45 3.93
CA GLY A 283 -0.81 -17.03 2.84
C GLY A 283 -0.74 -18.56 2.88
N THR A 284 -0.46 -19.20 1.74
CA THR A 284 -0.30 -20.66 1.66
C THR A 284 1.02 -21.10 2.29
N ILE A 285 0.99 -22.17 3.08
CA ILE A 285 2.18 -22.75 3.71
C ILE A 285 2.32 -24.17 3.15
N ASP A 286 3.45 -24.45 2.52
CA ASP A 286 3.78 -25.79 2.06
C ASP A 286 3.92 -26.75 3.24
N HIS A 287 3.51 -28.01 3.03
CA HIS A 287 3.59 -29.05 4.06
C HIS A 287 5.01 -29.22 4.61
N GLN A 288 6.04 -29.05 3.77
CA GLN A 288 7.45 -29.11 4.19
C GLN A 288 7.82 -28.04 5.22
N MET A 289 7.11 -26.91 5.24
CA MET A 289 7.37 -25.78 6.13
C MET A 289 6.39 -25.72 7.31
N SER A 290 5.61 -26.78 7.56
CA SER A 290 4.63 -26.83 8.65
C SER A 290 5.25 -26.62 10.04
N SER A 291 6.53 -26.97 10.20
CA SER A 291 7.28 -26.85 11.46
C SER A 291 7.98 -25.49 11.62
N TYR A 292 7.86 -24.57 10.66
CA TYR A 292 8.36 -23.21 10.81
C TYR A 292 7.75 -22.52 12.06
N ASN A 293 8.54 -21.72 12.77
CA ASN A 293 8.10 -21.06 13.99
C ASN A 293 7.25 -19.81 13.70
N PHE A 294 6.02 -20.00 13.23
CA PHE A 294 5.06 -18.92 12.97
C PHE A 294 4.74 -18.08 14.21
N THR A 295 4.78 -18.68 15.41
CA THR A 295 4.53 -17.96 16.67
C THR A 295 5.64 -16.99 17.06
N GLY A 296 6.84 -17.17 16.50
CA GLY A 296 7.97 -16.27 16.72
C GLY A 296 7.89 -14.97 15.91
N ASP A 297 7.06 -14.94 14.85
CA ASP A 297 6.83 -13.76 14.01
C ASP A 297 5.60 -12.97 14.49
N ASP A 298 5.77 -12.18 15.55
CA ASP A 298 4.70 -11.38 16.15
C ASP A 298 4.24 -10.18 15.30
N LEU A 299 4.94 -9.91 14.18
CA LEU A 299 4.61 -8.88 13.19
C LEU A 299 3.69 -9.37 12.07
N VAL A 300 3.49 -10.70 11.92
CA VAL A 300 2.74 -11.29 10.80
C VAL A 300 1.43 -11.86 11.30
N PHE A 301 0.34 -11.50 10.63
CA PHE A 301 -0.99 -11.98 10.95
C PHE A 301 -1.17 -13.47 10.61
N PRO A 302 -1.92 -14.23 11.45
CA PRO A 302 -2.21 -15.64 11.18
C PRO A 302 -2.90 -15.87 9.84
N GLN A 303 -2.76 -17.08 9.29
CA GLN A 303 -3.41 -17.48 8.05
C GLN A 303 -4.93 -17.28 8.11
N GLY A 304 -5.51 -16.74 7.03
CA GLY A 304 -6.96 -16.52 6.90
C GLY A 304 -7.51 -15.31 7.67
N SER A 305 -6.67 -14.49 8.28
CA SER A 305 -7.13 -13.30 9.03
C SER A 305 -7.23 -12.01 8.20
N LEU A 306 -6.60 -11.99 7.01
CA LEU A 306 -6.55 -10.84 6.10
C LEU A 306 -7.23 -11.09 4.75
N GLU A 307 -7.89 -12.23 4.61
CA GLU A 307 -8.53 -12.67 3.36
C GLU A 307 -9.79 -13.46 3.66
N SER A 308 -10.84 -13.17 2.90
CA SER A 308 -12.05 -13.98 2.78
C SER A 308 -12.24 -14.30 1.30
N ARG A 309 -11.85 -15.52 0.90
CA ARG A 309 -11.91 -15.96 -0.50
C ARG A 309 -13.34 -16.25 -0.90
N ILE A 310 -13.80 -15.58 -1.94
CA ILE A 310 -15.14 -15.73 -2.51
C ILE A 310 -15.05 -16.58 -3.77
N ASP A 311 -15.82 -17.66 -3.81
CA ASP A 311 -15.99 -18.48 -4.99
C ASP A 311 -16.90 -17.75 -5.99
N VAL A 312 -16.32 -17.33 -7.11
CA VAL A 312 -17.00 -16.61 -8.18
C VAL A 312 -17.15 -17.48 -9.43
N GLU A 313 -18.29 -17.35 -10.11
CA GLU A 313 -18.56 -18.04 -11.36
C GLU A 313 -18.98 -17.02 -12.43
N PHE A 314 -18.47 -17.20 -13.64
CA PHE A 314 -18.74 -16.33 -14.77
C PHE A 314 -19.29 -17.14 -15.96
N THR A 315 -20.17 -16.53 -16.74
CA THR A 315 -20.62 -17.09 -18.02
C THR A 315 -19.51 -17.05 -19.08
N SER A 316 -19.74 -17.71 -20.21
CA SER A 316 -18.90 -17.56 -21.41
C SER A 316 -18.92 -16.14 -21.98
N ALA A 317 -19.96 -15.35 -21.68
CA ALA A 317 -20.06 -13.94 -22.05
C ALA A 317 -19.36 -13.00 -21.04
N SER A 318 -18.67 -13.56 -20.04
CA SER A 318 -18.00 -12.82 -18.96
C SER A 318 -18.95 -12.06 -18.02
N ASP A 319 -20.15 -12.58 -17.80
CA ASP A 319 -21.08 -12.08 -16.77
C ASP A 319 -20.93 -12.86 -15.48
N LEU A 320 -20.83 -12.15 -14.34
CA LEU A 320 -20.78 -12.74 -13.01
C LEU A 320 -22.15 -13.31 -12.61
N THR A 321 -22.21 -14.61 -12.36
CA THR A 321 -23.46 -15.31 -11.99
C THR A 321 -23.53 -15.70 -10.52
N LYS A 322 -22.38 -15.76 -9.83
CA LYS A 322 -22.28 -16.20 -8.44
C LYS A 322 -21.16 -15.48 -7.71
N GLY A 323 -21.37 -15.22 -6.43
CA GLY A 323 -20.35 -14.70 -5.51
C GLY A 323 -20.40 -13.18 -5.30
N CYS A 324 -21.30 -12.45 -5.97
CA CYS A 324 -21.47 -11.02 -5.73
C CYS A 324 -21.98 -10.74 -4.31
N LEU A 325 -21.45 -9.72 -3.62
CA LEU A 325 -21.95 -9.31 -2.30
C LEU A 325 -23.16 -8.37 -2.38
N TYR A 326 -23.42 -7.76 -3.54
CA TYR A 326 -24.64 -6.99 -3.74
C TYR A 326 -25.86 -7.90 -3.67
N ASP A 327 -26.84 -7.52 -2.85
CA ASP A 327 -28.09 -8.23 -2.64
C ASP A 327 -29.24 -7.21 -2.72
N ALA A 328 -30.11 -7.36 -3.72
CA ALA A 328 -31.21 -6.43 -3.94
C ALA A 328 -32.30 -6.52 -2.85
N ASP A 329 -32.36 -7.63 -2.10
CA ASP A 329 -33.41 -7.92 -1.12
C ASP A 329 -33.09 -7.39 0.29
N THR A 330 -31.86 -6.91 0.52
CA THR A 330 -31.43 -6.40 1.83
C THR A 330 -30.43 -5.25 1.70
N THR A 331 -30.53 -4.28 2.60
CA THR A 331 -29.53 -3.23 2.80
C THR A 331 -28.79 -3.39 4.14
N THR A 332 -29.10 -4.44 4.91
CA THR A 332 -28.53 -4.68 6.24
C THR A 332 -27.08 -5.12 6.15
N LEU A 333 -26.15 -4.27 6.61
CA LEU A 333 -24.70 -4.49 6.53
C LEU A 333 -24.27 -5.88 7.03
N SER A 334 -24.71 -6.32 8.21
CA SER A 334 -24.30 -7.59 8.82
C SER A 334 -24.73 -8.86 8.04
N LYS A 335 -25.68 -8.75 7.11
CA LYS A 335 -26.08 -9.86 6.24
C LYS A 335 -25.21 -9.96 4.98
N ILE A 336 -24.67 -8.83 4.56
CA ILE A 336 -23.97 -8.64 3.28
C ILE A 336 -22.45 -8.65 3.46
N GLU A 337 -21.96 -8.11 4.57
CA GLU A 337 -20.53 -7.85 4.77
C GLU A 337 -19.71 -9.14 4.74
N ARG A 338 -18.61 -9.06 3.99
CA ARG A 338 -17.54 -10.06 3.97
C ARG A 338 -16.23 -9.29 4.07
N PRO A 339 -15.76 -9.01 5.30
CA PRO A 339 -14.46 -8.37 5.50
C PRO A 339 -13.38 -9.13 4.74
N TRP A 340 -12.46 -8.40 4.14
CA TRP A 340 -11.34 -8.92 3.34
C TRP A 340 -11.74 -9.74 2.11
N ALA A 341 -12.92 -9.47 1.51
CA ALA A 341 -13.39 -10.17 0.32
C ALA A 341 -12.41 -10.08 -0.86
N VAL A 342 -11.97 -11.25 -1.34
CA VAL A 342 -11.10 -11.39 -2.52
C VAL A 342 -11.60 -12.50 -3.44
N ALA A 343 -11.32 -12.37 -4.73
CA ALA A 343 -11.54 -13.44 -5.71
C ALA A 343 -10.43 -13.46 -6.75
N VAL A 344 -10.07 -14.66 -7.24
CA VAL A 344 -9.08 -14.81 -8.31
C VAL A 344 -9.71 -14.47 -9.65
N LEU A 345 -9.06 -13.61 -10.42
CA LEU A 345 -9.46 -13.31 -11.78
C LEU A 345 -9.22 -14.52 -12.67
N PRO A 346 -10.26 -15.00 -13.40
CA PRO A 346 -10.08 -16.09 -14.33
C PRO A 346 -9.27 -15.61 -15.55
N SER A 347 -8.53 -16.53 -16.17
CA SER A 347 -7.76 -16.21 -17.38
C SER A 347 -8.67 -15.88 -18.56
N ARG A 348 -8.28 -14.89 -19.36
CA ARG A 348 -9.00 -14.41 -20.55
C ARG A 348 -8.04 -14.09 -21.69
N ASN A 349 -8.59 -14.11 -22.90
CA ASN A 349 -7.83 -13.90 -24.12
C ASN A 349 -7.78 -12.43 -24.54
N THR A 350 -8.67 -11.59 -24.00
CA THR A 350 -8.74 -10.17 -24.35
C THR A 350 -8.70 -9.25 -23.14
N SER A 351 -8.11 -8.07 -23.32
CA SER A 351 -8.03 -7.02 -22.29
C SER A 351 -9.40 -6.50 -21.87
N ASN A 352 -10.35 -6.46 -22.81
CA ASN A 352 -11.72 -5.97 -22.56
C ASN A 352 -12.51 -6.93 -21.65
N GLU A 353 -12.43 -8.24 -21.89
CA GLU A 353 -13.04 -9.23 -21.00
C GLU A 353 -12.46 -9.13 -19.59
N LEU A 354 -11.14 -9.02 -19.46
CA LEU A 354 -10.48 -8.91 -18.17
C LEU A 354 -10.89 -7.62 -17.42
N SER A 355 -10.99 -6.50 -18.13
CA SER A 355 -11.49 -5.23 -17.58
C SER A 355 -12.93 -5.36 -17.09
N LEU A 356 -13.82 -5.94 -17.91
CA LEU A 356 -15.22 -6.16 -17.57
C LEU A 356 -15.38 -6.99 -16.30
N LEU A 357 -14.70 -8.13 -16.22
CA LEU A 357 -14.72 -9.00 -15.03
C LEU A 357 -14.21 -8.28 -13.79
N THR A 358 -13.13 -7.50 -13.94
CA THR A 358 -12.53 -6.75 -12.83
C THR A 358 -13.49 -5.69 -12.31
N ARG A 359 -14.18 -4.96 -13.20
CA ARG A 359 -15.18 -3.97 -12.80
C ARG A 359 -16.39 -4.63 -12.13
N GLN A 360 -16.87 -5.78 -12.62
CA GLN A 360 -17.96 -6.52 -11.99
C GLN A 360 -17.60 -6.96 -10.56
N LEU A 361 -16.38 -7.48 -10.36
CA LEU A 361 -15.89 -7.81 -9.01
C LEU A 361 -15.81 -6.57 -8.11
N ALA A 362 -15.32 -5.45 -8.63
CA ALA A 362 -15.27 -4.19 -7.89
C ALA A 362 -16.68 -3.72 -7.50
N SER A 363 -17.64 -3.69 -8.43
CA SER A 363 -19.05 -3.36 -8.17
C SER A 363 -19.69 -4.28 -7.13
N CYS A 364 -19.23 -5.53 -7.05
CA CYS A 364 -19.65 -6.51 -6.05
C CYS A 364 -18.93 -6.38 -4.70
N GLY A 365 -18.06 -5.38 -4.51
CA GLY A 365 -17.31 -5.19 -3.26
C GLY A 365 -16.19 -6.21 -3.05
N ILE A 366 -15.63 -6.78 -4.13
CA ILE A 366 -14.63 -7.84 -4.06
C ILE A 366 -13.30 -7.35 -4.68
N SER A 367 -12.21 -7.59 -3.96
CA SER A 367 -10.86 -7.30 -4.47
C SER A 367 -10.40 -8.38 -5.46
N ALA A 368 -10.08 -7.98 -6.69
CA ALA A 368 -9.65 -8.87 -7.75
C ALA A 368 -8.17 -9.26 -7.61
N ILE A 369 -7.85 -10.56 -7.67
CA ILE A 369 -6.48 -11.10 -7.60
C ILE A 369 -6.03 -11.57 -8.98
N VAL A 370 -4.98 -10.96 -9.51
CA VAL A 370 -4.23 -11.49 -10.67
C VAL A 370 -3.30 -12.59 -10.19
N ASN A 371 -3.61 -13.85 -10.54
CA ASN A 371 -2.82 -15.04 -10.16
C ASN A 371 -2.27 -15.81 -11.37
N HIS A 372 -2.17 -15.16 -12.52
CA HIS A 372 -1.56 -15.72 -13.72
C HIS A 372 -0.91 -14.60 -14.53
N THR A 373 0.07 -14.95 -15.36
CA THR A 373 0.76 -13.98 -16.21
C THR A 373 -0.19 -13.47 -17.30
N LEU A 374 -0.44 -12.17 -17.32
CA LEU A 374 -1.40 -11.58 -18.24
C LEU A 374 -0.81 -11.51 -19.65
N PHE A 375 -1.49 -12.12 -20.62
CA PHE A 375 -1.09 -12.17 -22.04
C PHE A 375 0.35 -12.69 -22.26
N ASN A 376 0.84 -13.56 -21.37
CA ASN A 376 2.23 -14.07 -21.37
C ASN A 376 3.30 -12.97 -21.29
N VAL A 377 2.99 -11.85 -20.64
CA VAL A 377 3.94 -10.74 -20.41
C VAL A 377 4.04 -10.41 -18.92
N THR A 378 5.27 -10.20 -18.44
CA THR A 378 5.56 -9.80 -17.06
C THR A 378 5.53 -8.28 -16.90
N ALA A 379 5.26 -7.78 -15.70
CA ALA A 379 5.05 -6.36 -15.48
C ALA A 379 6.32 -5.50 -15.59
N ASP A 380 7.52 -6.09 -15.60
CA ASP A 380 8.78 -5.39 -15.93
C ASP A 380 8.99 -5.21 -17.43
N THR A 381 8.38 -6.07 -18.25
CA THR A 381 8.49 -6.02 -19.72
C THR A 381 7.38 -5.17 -20.32
N ASP A 382 6.13 -5.38 -19.90
CA ASP A 382 4.99 -4.51 -20.21
C ASP A 382 4.00 -4.42 -19.03
N ILE A 383 3.80 -3.20 -18.53
CA ILE A 383 2.90 -2.93 -17.42
C ILE A 383 1.44 -2.77 -17.86
N SER A 384 1.16 -2.51 -19.15
CA SER A 384 -0.17 -2.12 -19.62
C SER A 384 -1.30 -3.11 -19.28
N PRO A 385 -1.13 -4.45 -19.38
CA PRO A 385 -2.17 -5.39 -18.95
C PRO A 385 -2.55 -5.29 -17.47
N TYR A 386 -1.55 -5.16 -16.61
CA TYR A 386 -1.73 -5.06 -15.16
C TYR A 386 -2.30 -3.70 -14.78
N GLN A 387 -1.85 -2.63 -15.45
CA GLN A 387 -2.42 -1.30 -15.30
C GLN A 387 -3.92 -1.29 -15.66
N ASN A 388 -4.32 -1.96 -16.75
CA ASN A 388 -5.72 -2.05 -17.13
C ASN A 388 -6.58 -2.75 -16.05
N VAL A 389 -6.07 -3.84 -15.45
CA VAL A 389 -6.75 -4.48 -14.31
C VAL A 389 -6.86 -3.53 -13.14
N SER A 390 -5.75 -2.92 -12.72
CA SER A 390 -5.75 -1.99 -11.59
C SER A 390 -6.77 -0.85 -11.80
N PHE A 391 -6.75 -0.21 -12.96
CA PHE A 391 -7.64 0.89 -13.30
C PHE A 391 -9.11 0.46 -13.39
N SER A 392 -9.37 -0.78 -13.82
CA SER A 392 -10.70 -1.38 -13.84
C SER A 392 -11.28 -1.62 -12.44
N THR A 393 -10.48 -1.56 -11.37
CA THR A 393 -11.00 -1.59 -9.99
C THR A 393 -11.56 -0.25 -9.52
N THR A 394 -11.34 0.82 -10.29
CA THR A 394 -12.01 2.10 -10.04
C THR A 394 -13.52 1.86 -10.04
N TRP A 395 -14.23 2.38 -9.06
CA TRP A 395 -15.68 2.28 -8.89
C TRP A 395 -16.38 3.64 -8.90
N SER A 396 -15.64 4.73 -8.70
CA SER A 396 -16.18 6.09 -8.59
C SER A 396 -16.35 6.78 -9.94
N TRP A 397 -15.28 7.38 -10.47
CA TRP A 397 -15.30 8.21 -11.67
C TRP A 397 -15.55 7.40 -12.94
N ALA A 398 -16.24 8.02 -13.90
CA ALA A 398 -16.35 7.53 -15.27
C ALA A 398 -15.02 7.68 -16.02
N GLN A 399 -14.94 7.08 -17.20
CA GLN A 399 -13.79 7.27 -18.08
C GLN A 399 -13.57 8.76 -18.39
N ASP A 400 -12.31 9.20 -18.35
CA ASP A 400 -11.86 10.59 -18.58
C ASP A 400 -12.34 11.63 -17.54
N GLU A 401 -12.94 11.18 -16.43
CA GLU A 401 -13.32 12.01 -15.29
C GLU A 401 -12.34 11.78 -14.10
N PRO A 402 -12.20 12.75 -13.18
CA PRO A 402 -12.76 14.10 -13.24
C PRO A 402 -12.05 14.96 -14.30
N ARG A 403 -12.81 15.75 -15.05
CA ARG A 403 -12.25 16.69 -16.02
C ARG A 403 -11.33 17.70 -15.34
N ASN A 404 -10.26 18.06 -16.06
CA ASN A 404 -9.28 18.99 -15.52
C ASN A 404 -9.83 20.42 -15.45
N SER A 405 -10.21 20.84 -14.23
CA SER A 405 -10.78 22.15 -13.93
C SER A 405 -9.76 23.32 -13.88
N THR A 406 -8.49 23.07 -14.27
CA THR A 406 -7.41 24.09 -14.28
C THR A 406 -7.18 24.74 -15.64
N ARG A 407 -7.91 24.32 -16.70
CA ARG A 407 -7.81 24.97 -18.02
C ARG A 407 -8.32 26.41 -17.92
N ALA A 408 -7.52 27.33 -18.45
CA ALA A 408 -7.64 28.79 -18.31
C ALA A 408 -9.10 29.26 -18.30
N SER A 409 -9.54 29.69 -17.13
CA SER A 409 -10.76 30.44 -16.93
C SER A 409 -10.68 31.72 -17.76
N THR A 410 -11.32 31.72 -18.93
CA THR A 410 -11.61 33.01 -19.57
C THR A 410 -12.56 33.78 -18.67
N PRO A 411 -12.56 35.12 -18.66
CA PRO A 411 -13.46 35.93 -17.81
C PRO A 411 -14.96 35.62 -17.99
N LYS A 412 -15.33 34.87 -19.05
CA LYS A 412 -16.69 34.43 -19.37
C LYS A 412 -17.00 32.98 -18.97
N THR A 413 -16.01 32.18 -18.59
CA THR A 413 -16.15 30.78 -18.19
C THR A 413 -15.31 30.56 -16.94
N LYS A 414 -15.86 30.90 -15.76
CA LYS A 414 -15.35 30.28 -14.52
C LYS A 414 -15.62 28.80 -14.69
N ASP A 415 -14.58 27.98 -14.73
CA ASP A 415 -14.74 26.53 -14.82
C ASP A 415 -15.46 26.04 -13.55
N SER A 416 -16.77 25.83 -13.71
CA SER A 416 -17.74 25.52 -12.68
C SER A 416 -17.92 24.02 -12.49
N PHE A 417 -17.26 23.19 -13.32
CA PHE A 417 -17.26 21.72 -13.27
C PHE A 417 -16.48 21.20 -12.05
N ARG A 418 -17.00 21.48 -10.86
CA ARG A 418 -16.37 21.22 -9.57
C ARG A 418 -17.26 20.40 -8.63
N CYS A 419 -18.41 19.95 -9.10
CA CYS A 419 -19.35 19.18 -8.30
C CYS A 419 -19.58 17.82 -8.96
N ALA A 420 -19.53 16.74 -8.18
CA ALA A 420 -19.69 15.39 -8.70
C ALA A 420 -21.16 14.97 -8.70
N ALA A 421 -21.58 14.31 -9.77
CA ALA A 421 -22.88 13.68 -9.87
C ALA A 421 -22.76 12.24 -10.36
N MET A 422 -23.57 11.35 -9.82
CA MET A 422 -23.74 9.98 -10.30
C MET A 422 -24.67 9.95 -11.52
N HIS A 423 -24.30 9.18 -12.55
CA HIS A 423 -25.06 9.02 -13.79
C HIS A 423 -25.59 7.61 -13.94
N ALA A 424 -26.89 7.48 -14.23
CA ALA A 424 -27.51 6.19 -14.53
C ALA A 424 -26.97 5.59 -15.84
N VAL A 425 -26.80 6.42 -16.87
CA VAL A 425 -26.31 6.01 -18.21
C VAL A 425 -24.93 5.38 -18.20
N SER A 426 -24.11 5.70 -17.19
CA SER A 426 -22.77 5.15 -17.04
C SER A 426 -22.70 4.26 -15.81
N SER A 427 -23.73 3.44 -15.58
CA SER A 427 -23.75 2.41 -14.52
C SER A 427 -23.35 2.91 -13.12
N GLY A 428 -23.82 4.11 -12.74
CA GLY A 428 -23.54 4.68 -11.43
C GLY A 428 -22.18 5.36 -11.30
N ARG A 429 -21.47 5.59 -12.40
CA ARG A 429 -20.19 6.32 -12.42
C ARG A 429 -20.37 7.81 -12.22
N TRP A 430 -19.34 8.43 -11.65
CA TRP A 430 -19.34 9.85 -11.28
C TRP A 430 -18.82 10.70 -12.45
N HIS A 431 -19.46 11.85 -12.63
CA HIS A 431 -19.10 12.86 -13.63
C HIS A 431 -19.01 14.23 -12.97
N THR A 432 -18.17 15.09 -13.52
CA THR A 432 -18.09 16.49 -13.10
C THR A 432 -19.20 17.32 -13.75
N HIS A 433 -19.82 18.21 -12.97
CA HIS A 433 -20.92 19.09 -13.39
C HIS A 433 -20.75 20.51 -12.84
N ASP A 434 -21.42 21.48 -13.49
CA ASP A 434 -21.55 22.83 -12.96
C ASP A 434 -22.31 22.75 -11.64
N CYS A 435 -21.73 23.27 -10.56
CA CYS A 435 -22.38 23.26 -9.24
C CYS A 435 -23.74 23.99 -9.21
N ASN A 436 -24.06 24.80 -10.23
CA ASN A 436 -25.35 25.46 -10.41
C ASN A 436 -26.37 24.64 -11.21
N ASP A 437 -25.99 23.49 -11.76
CA ASP A 437 -26.94 22.57 -12.39
C ASP A 437 -27.95 22.06 -11.38
N VAL A 438 -29.13 21.67 -11.86
CA VAL A 438 -30.27 21.31 -11.02
C VAL A 438 -30.56 19.83 -11.15
N TYR A 439 -30.12 19.05 -10.16
CA TYR A 439 -30.32 17.59 -10.10
C TYR A 439 -30.94 17.18 -8.77
N ARG A 440 -31.52 15.98 -8.73
CA ARG A 440 -31.96 15.35 -7.48
C ARG A 440 -30.74 14.98 -6.63
N VAL A 441 -30.96 14.70 -5.36
CA VAL A 441 -29.90 14.55 -4.35
C VAL A 441 -29.89 13.14 -3.77
N ALA A 442 -28.71 12.55 -3.66
CA ALA A 442 -28.49 11.28 -2.96
C ALA A 442 -28.48 11.50 -1.45
N CYS A 443 -29.45 10.91 -0.75
CA CYS A 443 -29.60 11.04 0.68
C CYS A 443 -29.43 9.68 1.36
N ARG A 444 -28.39 9.54 2.18
CA ARG A 444 -28.15 8.31 2.96
C ARG A 444 -29.06 8.28 4.17
N VAL A 445 -29.72 7.14 4.42
CA VAL A 445 -30.67 6.99 5.52
C VAL A 445 -29.93 6.68 6.81
N GLY A 446 -30.04 7.56 7.80
CA GLY A 446 -29.43 7.41 9.13
C GLY A 446 -27.97 6.94 9.09
N SER A 447 -27.73 5.81 9.77
CA SER A 447 -26.42 5.14 9.89
C SER A 447 -26.35 3.85 9.06
N SER A 448 -27.20 3.70 8.04
CA SER A 448 -27.22 2.54 7.14
C SER A 448 -26.36 2.81 5.90
N PRO A 449 -25.21 2.13 5.69
CA PRO A 449 -24.33 2.43 4.55
C PRO A 449 -24.95 2.14 3.17
N HIS A 450 -25.81 1.13 3.08
CA HIS A 450 -26.39 0.65 1.82
C HIS A 450 -27.82 1.16 1.57
N GLU A 451 -28.35 2.03 2.43
CA GLU A 451 -29.74 2.50 2.33
C GLU A 451 -29.79 3.96 1.87
N TRP A 452 -30.41 4.17 0.71
CA TRP A 452 -30.43 5.45 0.02
C TRP A 452 -31.86 5.87 -0.35
N VAL A 453 -32.13 7.17 -0.23
CA VAL A 453 -33.33 7.84 -0.71
C VAL A 453 -32.90 8.94 -1.67
N ILE A 454 -33.66 9.13 -2.74
CA ILE A 454 -33.45 10.20 -3.72
C ILE A 454 -34.43 11.33 -3.37
N SER A 455 -33.96 12.58 -3.35
CA SER A 455 -34.82 13.73 -3.06
C SER A 455 -35.99 13.85 -4.05
N GLU A 456 -37.14 14.31 -3.57
CA GLU A 456 -38.32 14.53 -4.41
C GLU A 456 -38.11 15.65 -5.43
N HIS A 457 -37.41 16.72 -5.01
CA HIS A 457 -37.13 17.88 -5.84
C HIS A 457 -35.65 17.97 -6.18
N ALA A 458 -35.38 18.50 -7.37
CA ALA A 458 -34.04 18.81 -7.82
C ALA A 458 -33.60 20.20 -7.34
N THR A 459 -32.31 20.37 -7.09
CA THR A 459 -31.72 21.61 -6.60
C THR A 459 -30.28 21.78 -7.06
N THR A 460 -29.70 22.95 -6.82
CA THR A 460 -28.27 23.19 -7.05
C THR A 460 -27.41 22.51 -5.98
N TYR A 461 -26.15 22.22 -6.29
CA TYR A 461 -25.26 21.50 -5.37
C TYR A 461 -25.16 22.19 -4.00
N PHE A 462 -25.01 23.52 -3.98
CA PHE A 462 -24.90 24.30 -2.74
C PHE A 462 -26.17 24.32 -1.87
N ASN A 463 -27.30 23.84 -2.40
CA ASN A 463 -28.55 23.70 -1.68
C ASN A 463 -28.93 22.22 -1.44
N ALA A 464 -28.10 21.26 -1.86
CA ALA A 464 -28.40 19.84 -1.84
C ALA A 464 -28.72 19.30 -0.44
N GLU A 465 -27.99 19.76 0.58
CA GLU A 465 -28.22 19.36 1.99
C GLU A 465 -29.67 19.57 2.46
N LYS A 466 -30.36 20.60 1.94
CA LYS A 466 -31.74 20.94 2.33
C LYS A 466 -32.81 20.12 1.61
N ALA A 467 -32.43 19.40 0.55
CA ALA A 467 -33.36 18.62 -0.25
C ALA A 467 -33.59 17.21 0.31
N CYS A 468 -32.77 16.76 1.26
CA CYS A 468 -32.91 15.44 1.86
C CYS A 468 -34.09 15.39 2.84
N PRO A 469 -34.92 14.33 2.79
CA PRO A 469 -36.02 14.15 3.73
C PRO A 469 -35.52 13.85 5.15
N ASP A 470 -36.43 13.95 6.12
CA ASP A 470 -36.14 13.64 7.53
C ASP A 470 -35.51 12.26 7.70
N ASN A 471 -34.59 12.13 8.66
CA ASN A 471 -33.77 10.94 8.92
C ASN A 471 -32.82 10.53 7.77
N SER A 472 -32.55 11.42 6.81
CA SER A 472 -31.53 11.21 5.79
C SER A 472 -30.64 12.44 5.62
N LEU A 473 -29.43 12.24 5.11
CA LEU A 473 -28.43 13.31 4.93
C LEU A 473 -27.80 13.22 3.55
N PHE A 474 -27.48 14.38 2.96
CA PHE A 474 -26.72 14.45 1.72
C PHE A 474 -25.36 13.76 1.93
N SER A 475 -25.05 12.77 1.10
CA SER A 475 -23.86 11.94 1.29
C SER A 475 -23.30 11.41 -0.01
N VAL A 476 -22.16 10.72 0.09
CA VAL A 476 -21.44 10.08 -1.01
C VAL A 476 -21.21 8.61 -0.68
N PRO A 477 -21.30 7.69 -1.66
CA PRO A 477 -20.85 6.33 -1.47
C PRO A 477 -19.37 6.28 -1.11
N ARG A 478 -19.03 5.50 -0.08
CA ARG A 478 -17.67 5.41 0.46
C ARG A 478 -16.96 4.11 0.09
N THR A 479 -17.68 3.17 -0.50
CA THR A 479 -17.14 1.91 -1.02
C THR A 479 -17.77 1.61 -2.37
N ALA A 480 -17.14 0.72 -3.14
CA ALA A 480 -17.69 0.25 -4.41
C ALA A 480 -19.10 -0.37 -4.24
N LEU A 481 -19.31 -1.12 -3.15
CA LEU A 481 -20.60 -1.75 -2.85
C LEU A 481 -21.66 -0.71 -2.50
N GLU A 482 -21.34 0.31 -1.68
CA GLU A 482 -22.24 1.43 -1.43
C GLU A 482 -22.64 2.15 -2.74
N ASN A 483 -21.70 2.30 -3.68
CA ASN A 483 -21.96 2.92 -4.98
C ASN A 483 -22.96 2.10 -5.80
N THR A 484 -22.81 0.77 -5.80
CA THR A 484 -23.75 -0.15 -6.45
C THR A 484 -25.16 -0.07 -5.85
N TYR A 485 -25.29 0.02 -4.52
CA TYR A 485 -26.60 0.21 -3.88
C TYR A 485 -27.27 1.53 -4.26
N LEU A 486 -26.51 2.63 -4.31
CA LEU A 486 -27.04 3.92 -4.77
C LEU A 486 -27.42 3.89 -6.25
N TYR A 487 -26.60 3.25 -7.09
CA TYR A 487 -26.92 3.08 -8.51
C TYR A 487 -28.19 2.24 -8.72
N ALA A 488 -28.34 1.13 -8.01
CA ALA A 488 -29.55 0.32 -8.06
C ALA A 488 -30.80 1.10 -7.63
N LYS A 489 -30.65 2.06 -6.71
CA LYS A 489 -31.75 2.95 -6.32
C LYS A 489 -32.10 3.93 -7.43
N LEU A 490 -31.11 4.49 -8.11
CA LEU A 490 -31.27 5.40 -9.25
C LEU A 490 -31.89 4.66 -10.45
N ASP A 491 -31.47 3.41 -10.67
CA ASP A 491 -31.91 2.58 -11.79
C ASP A 491 -32.78 1.39 -11.34
N SER A 492 -33.84 1.68 -10.59
CA SER A 492 -34.75 0.68 -10.02
C SER A 492 -35.48 -0.24 -11.02
N LYS A 493 -35.40 0.02 -12.32
CA LYS A 493 -36.04 -0.79 -13.37
C LYS A 493 -35.11 -1.86 -13.94
N SER A 494 -33.81 -1.74 -13.70
CA SER A 494 -32.81 -2.68 -14.20
C SER A 494 -32.75 -3.95 -13.36
N ASN A 495 -32.41 -5.06 -14.03
CA ASN A 495 -32.21 -6.34 -13.35
C ASN A 495 -30.84 -6.37 -12.62
N THR A 496 -30.68 -7.30 -11.68
CA THR A 496 -29.45 -7.44 -10.87
C THR A 496 -28.18 -7.58 -11.72
N THR A 497 -28.24 -8.32 -12.84
CA THR A 497 -27.09 -8.55 -13.72
C THR A 497 -26.63 -7.25 -14.41
N ALA A 498 -27.57 -6.38 -14.81
CA ALA A 498 -27.28 -5.07 -15.38
C ALA A 498 -26.75 -4.09 -14.32
N ILE A 499 -27.20 -4.19 -13.07
CA ILE A 499 -26.69 -3.36 -11.96
C ILE A 499 -25.20 -3.62 -11.70
N ILE A 500 -24.77 -4.89 -11.78
CA ILE A 500 -23.38 -5.27 -11.47
C ILE A 500 -22.46 -5.26 -12.70
N SER A 501 -22.99 -5.10 -13.92
CA SER A 501 -22.25 -5.09 -15.18
C SER A 501 -22.10 -3.68 -15.73
N PRO A 502 -21.03 -2.96 -15.37
CA PRO A 502 -20.79 -1.62 -15.90
C PRO A 502 -20.41 -1.71 -17.39
N ASP A 503 -21.10 -0.91 -18.21
CA ASP A 503 -20.92 -0.71 -19.66
C ASP A 503 -21.88 -1.47 -20.58
N ILE A 504 -22.91 -2.15 -20.06
CA ILE A 504 -24.07 -2.40 -20.93
C ILE A 504 -24.78 -1.05 -21.05
N GLU A 505 -24.66 -0.39 -22.20
CA GLU A 505 -25.47 0.79 -22.59
C GLU A 505 -26.97 0.46 -22.70
N ASP A 506 -27.48 -0.46 -21.89
CA ASP A 506 -28.91 -0.76 -21.77
C ASP A 506 -29.50 0.13 -20.69
N ASN A 507 -29.63 1.42 -20.95
CA ASN A 507 -30.72 2.14 -20.29
C ASN A 507 -31.16 3.43 -20.98
N ASN A 508 -32.46 3.51 -21.25
CA ASN A 508 -33.20 4.73 -21.57
C ASN A 508 -33.16 5.81 -20.45
N SER A 509 -32.53 5.55 -19.30
CA SER A 509 -32.50 6.43 -18.13
C SER A 509 -31.36 7.43 -18.20
N THR A 510 -31.68 8.69 -18.49
CA THR A 510 -30.75 9.82 -18.45
C THR A 510 -30.68 10.49 -17.07
N GLU A 511 -30.99 9.74 -16.00
CA GLU A 511 -31.04 10.31 -14.66
C GLU A 511 -29.64 10.65 -14.11
N VAL A 512 -29.56 11.82 -13.47
CA VAL A 512 -28.35 12.37 -12.86
C VAL A 512 -28.67 12.75 -11.41
N LEU A 513 -27.76 12.43 -10.50
CA LEU A 513 -27.95 12.57 -9.06
C LEU A 513 -26.74 13.24 -8.40
N TRP A 514 -26.96 14.31 -7.65
CA TRP A 514 -25.91 14.91 -6.82
C TRP A 514 -25.46 13.93 -5.73
N ILE A 515 -24.15 13.81 -5.56
CA ILE A 515 -23.49 13.09 -4.46
C ILE A 515 -22.61 14.08 -3.69
N ASP A 516 -22.40 13.88 -2.39
CA ASP A 516 -21.63 14.82 -1.57
C ASP A 516 -20.12 14.74 -1.81
N PHE A 517 -19.69 15.20 -2.99
CA PHE A 517 -18.30 15.26 -3.39
C PHE A 517 -18.05 16.43 -4.34
N ASN A 518 -17.14 17.34 -3.97
CA ASN A 518 -16.85 18.54 -4.75
C ASN A 518 -15.40 19.00 -4.60
N SER A 519 -14.93 19.78 -5.56
CA SER A 519 -13.67 20.54 -5.51
C SER A 519 -13.94 22.04 -5.60
N ALA A 520 -15.00 22.52 -4.93
CA ALA A 520 -15.46 23.90 -5.06
C ALA A 520 -14.44 24.90 -4.51
N ASP A 521 -13.84 24.59 -3.36
CA ASP A 521 -12.84 25.39 -2.66
C ASP A 521 -11.55 25.52 -3.48
N VAL A 522 -10.83 24.41 -3.68
CA VAL A 522 -9.58 24.34 -4.45
C VAL A 522 -9.75 23.44 -5.67
N PRO A 523 -9.40 23.89 -6.89
CA PRO A 523 -9.42 23.05 -8.08
C PRO A 523 -8.68 21.74 -7.85
N THR A 524 -9.23 20.62 -8.33
CA THR A 524 -8.65 19.26 -8.22
C THR A 524 -8.55 18.68 -6.80
N CYS A 525 -8.92 19.42 -5.75
CA CYS A 525 -9.02 18.91 -4.39
C CYS A 525 -10.46 18.48 -4.10
N TRP A 526 -10.77 17.21 -4.37
CA TRP A 526 -12.11 16.68 -4.16
C TRP A 526 -12.31 16.29 -2.70
N VAL A 527 -13.38 16.79 -2.08
CA VAL A 527 -13.68 16.65 -0.66
C VAL A 527 -15.14 16.28 -0.43
N THR A 528 -15.37 15.60 0.68
CA THR A 528 -16.69 15.26 1.23
C THR A 528 -17.09 16.26 2.33
N HIS A 529 -18.27 16.09 2.94
CA HIS A 529 -18.79 16.90 4.05
C HIS A 529 -19.42 18.23 3.64
N GLY A 530 -20.10 18.22 2.51
CA GLY A 530 -21.01 19.27 2.10
C GLY A 530 -20.38 20.32 1.19
N PRO A 531 -21.21 21.27 0.72
CA PRO A 531 -20.80 22.27 -0.27
C PRO A 531 -19.82 23.34 0.21
N LYS A 532 -19.54 23.38 1.52
CA LYS A 532 -18.60 24.32 2.13
C LYS A 532 -17.37 23.63 2.71
N ALA A 533 -17.17 22.36 2.38
CA ALA A 533 -15.98 21.63 2.78
C ALA A 533 -14.72 22.32 2.23
N GLN A 534 -13.69 22.37 3.07
CA GLN A 534 -12.41 22.98 2.73
C GLN A 534 -11.41 21.90 2.35
N CYS A 535 -10.50 22.24 1.44
CA CYS A 535 -9.44 21.32 1.03
C CYS A 535 -8.48 21.03 2.21
N PRO A 536 -8.36 19.77 2.70
CA PRO A 536 -7.50 19.45 3.85
C PRO A 536 -6.01 19.51 3.50
N TYR A 537 -5.66 19.62 2.22
CA TYR A 537 -4.29 19.68 1.73
C TYR A 537 -3.77 21.11 1.60
N GLU A 538 -4.61 22.13 1.78
CA GLU A 538 -4.08 23.47 1.98
C GLU A 538 -3.36 23.52 3.32
N LEU A 539 -2.05 23.76 3.26
CA LEU A 539 -1.32 24.17 4.44
C LEU A 539 -1.87 25.54 4.84
N ASP A 540 -2.50 25.62 6.00
CA ASP A 540 -2.83 26.92 6.60
C ASP A 540 -1.54 27.76 6.61
N ASN A 541 -1.56 28.93 5.97
CA ASN A 541 -0.42 29.84 5.96
C ASN A 541 0.07 30.13 7.40
N ASN A 542 -0.84 30.08 8.38
CA ASN A 542 -0.50 30.20 9.80
C ASN A 542 0.30 28.99 10.34
N GLU A 543 0.05 27.77 9.86
CA GLU A 543 0.84 26.59 10.24
C GLU A 543 2.25 26.61 9.62
N ILE A 544 2.39 27.11 8.39
CA ILE A 544 3.70 27.32 7.75
C ILE A 544 4.49 28.35 8.55
N GLU A 545 3.91 29.50 8.87
CA GLU A 545 4.58 30.52 9.70
C GLU A 545 4.93 29.97 11.09
N ARG A 546 4.02 29.23 11.72
CA ARG A 546 4.24 28.65 13.04
C ARG A 546 5.36 27.61 13.05
N ARG A 547 5.45 26.72 12.04
CA ARG A 547 6.58 25.77 11.90
C ARG A 547 7.90 26.46 11.55
N ALA A 548 7.86 27.46 10.67
CA ALA A 548 9.03 28.26 10.29
C ALA A 548 9.61 29.03 11.48
N ILE A 549 8.79 29.40 12.46
CA ILE A 549 9.23 30.09 13.69
C ILE A 549 9.66 29.09 14.77
N ILE A 550 8.92 28.01 15.01
CA ILE A 550 9.16 27.12 16.15
C ILE A 550 10.47 26.34 16.02
N VAL A 551 10.76 25.76 14.85
CA VAL A 551 11.92 24.88 14.67
C VAL A 551 13.26 25.63 14.88
N PRO A 552 13.49 26.81 14.28
CA PRO A 552 14.70 27.58 14.54
C PRO A 552 14.79 28.08 15.98
N THR A 553 13.65 28.43 16.60
CA THR A 553 13.62 28.94 17.99
C THR A 553 14.03 27.87 18.99
N ILE A 554 13.53 26.63 18.85
CA ILE A 554 13.93 25.51 19.71
C ILE A 554 15.41 25.19 19.51
N ALA A 555 15.89 25.15 18.26
CA ALA A 555 17.31 24.93 17.98
C ALA A 555 18.19 26.01 18.61
N ALA A 556 17.79 27.28 18.50
CA ALA A 556 18.50 28.40 19.12
C ALA A 556 18.53 28.28 20.66
N ILE A 557 17.42 27.93 21.30
CA ILE A 557 17.35 27.72 22.76
C ILE A 557 18.28 26.58 23.19
N ILE A 558 18.29 25.45 22.49
CA ILE A 558 19.17 24.32 22.79
C ILE A 558 20.64 24.75 22.68
N VAL A 559 21.02 25.44 21.60
CA VAL A 559 22.39 25.96 21.42
C VAL A 559 22.77 26.93 22.54
N LEU A 560 21.85 27.79 22.96
CA LEU A 560 22.08 28.76 24.04
C LEU A 560 22.27 28.07 25.40
N ILE A 561 21.46 27.05 25.70
CA ILE A 561 21.59 26.24 26.92
C ILE A 561 22.93 25.49 26.91
N VAL A 562 23.29 24.85 25.79
CA VAL A 562 24.57 24.15 25.65
C VAL A 562 25.74 25.13 25.79
N ALA A 563 25.68 26.30 25.17
CA ALA A 563 26.68 27.35 25.31
C ALA A 563 26.81 27.83 26.76
N ALA A 564 25.69 28.10 27.45
CA ALA A 564 25.70 28.48 28.86
C ALA A 564 26.32 27.38 29.74
N LEU A 565 25.92 26.12 29.55
CA LEU A 565 26.48 24.98 30.29
C LEU A 565 27.98 24.83 30.04
N THR A 566 28.46 24.96 28.79
CA THR A 566 29.90 24.90 28.49
C THR A 566 30.67 26.06 29.13
N LEU A 567 30.08 27.26 29.20
CA LEU A 567 30.66 28.40 29.92
C LEU A 567 30.70 28.15 31.43
N PHE A 568 29.62 27.64 32.03
CA PHE A 568 29.60 27.29 33.46
C PHE A 568 30.63 26.21 33.80
N VAL A 569 30.79 25.19 32.95
CA VAL A 569 31.82 24.15 33.12
C VAL A 569 33.22 24.74 33.00
N LYS A 570 33.50 25.59 32.00
CA LYS A 570 34.80 26.28 31.87
C LYS A 570 35.09 27.19 33.05
N CYS A 571 34.12 27.98 33.50
CA CYS A 571 34.26 28.85 34.67
C CYS A 571 34.51 28.03 35.94
N ASN A 572 33.84 26.89 36.12
CA ASN A 572 34.05 26.02 37.26
C ASN A 572 35.41 25.29 37.22
N ALA A 573 35.83 24.82 36.04
CA ALA A 573 37.14 24.19 35.83
C ALA A 573 38.29 25.19 36.04
N ASN A 574 38.17 26.42 35.53
CA ASN A 574 39.16 27.47 35.74
C ASN A 574 39.23 27.90 37.21
N ARG A 575 38.09 27.99 37.91
CA ARG A 575 38.05 28.23 39.36
C ARG A 575 38.70 27.10 40.17
N ARG A 576 38.54 25.83 39.76
CA ARG A 576 39.21 24.68 40.40
C ARG A 576 40.72 24.67 40.13
N ASN A 577 41.17 25.00 38.92
CA ASN A 577 42.59 25.03 38.56
C ASN A 577 43.34 26.24 39.14
N SER A 578 42.67 27.39 39.27
CA SER A 578 43.21 28.57 39.97
C SER A 578 43.51 28.27 41.46
N ARG A 579 42.72 27.41 42.11
CA ARG A 579 43.00 26.95 43.48
C ARG A 579 44.14 25.94 43.59
N ARG A 580 44.59 25.30 42.50
CA ARG A 580 45.67 24.30 42.50
C ARG A 580 47.04 24.81 42.01
N ARG A 581 47.15 26.03 41.47
CA ARG A 581 48.43 26.67 41.11
C ARG A 581 48.86 27.74 42.13
N ARG A 582 49.26 27.29 43.32
CA ARG A 582 50.24 27.98 44.16
C ARG A 582 51.18 26.94 44.75
N VAL A 583 52.09 26.41 43.93
CA VAL A 583 53.33 25.75 44.38
C VAL A 583 54.41 26.01 43.30
N ILE A 584 55.25 27.00 43.63
CA ILE A 584 56.71 27.24 43.48
C ILE A 584 57.55 26.52 42.41
N ASP A 585 58.55 27.30 41.92
CA ASP A 585 59.75 27.05 41.09
C ASP A 585 59.59 26.95 39.57
N GLY A 586 60.43 27.58 38.73
CA GLY A 586 61.73 28.21 38.95
C GLY A 586 62.61 27.85 37.74
N TRP A 587 62.99 28.87 36.96
CA TRP A 587 64.08 29.00 35.95
C TRP A 587 64.49 27.80 35.07
N ASP A 588 64.48 27.99 33.74
CA ASP A 588 65.73 28.09 32.96
C ASP A 588 65.46 28.56 31.51
N TYR A 589 66.29 29.50 31.05
CA TYR A 589 66.26 30.12 29.73
C TYR A 589 67.36 29.48 28.85
N GLU A 590 66.97 28.95 27.70
CA GLU A 590 67.87 28.40 26.67
C GLU A 590 68.71 29.52 26.01
N GLY A 591 70.02 29.25 25.87
CA GLY A 591 70.93 30.01 25.00
C GLY A 591 71.07 29.35 23.63
N VAL A 592 71.28 30.17 22.59
CA VAL A 592 71.63 29.77 21.22
C VAL A 592 72.37 30.95 20.55
N PRO A 593 73.18 30.77 19.49
CA PRO A 593 74.47 30.06 19.40
C PRO A 593 75.61 30.98 18.87
N SER A 594 76.84 30.50 18.88
CA SER A 594 77.93 30.95 18.00
C SER A 594 78.79 29.78 17.56
#